data_AF-A0A382PF51-F1
#
_entry.id   AF-A0A382PF51-F1
#
_cell.length_a   1.000
_cell.length_b   1.000
_cell.length_c   1.000
_cell.angle_alpha   90.00
_cell.angle_beta   90.00
_cell.angle_gamma   90.00
#
_symmetry.space_group_name_H-M   'P 1'
#
loop_
_entity.id
_entity.type
_entity.pdbx_description
1 polymer ?
#
loop_
_entity_poly.entity_id
_entity_poly.type
_entity_poly.pdbx_seq_one_letter_code
_entity_poly.pdbx_strand_id
1 'polypeptide(L)'
;SVQQAAITPDPQGRRKIILSTNIAETSLTIEGVTVVIDSLWENSAQYHPSSDITALTQQRISQASAIQRAGRAGRVMAGTCYRLCSKSSFERLAKHNAAQIEKEDLSSFLLDTLAWGSSPDTLALLTKPTQAQQQVAQQKLQRVNAISQANITPYGRALAQLPCQPHLAHLLLTVKQGIDGLCTDDNEALRHAAPFVVALSEINISVGGATNVMDALLNANSSTRSQLIQQASRYARYVQNNDGKEQRFKPDINGLDEHALGLCIAIAFPLQVGYRRNSSDKSAESSNTTNGKPKTGIVEYKLASGKGAELTAAGSASIFNESENGDGPWLAVLDGQLIKSTVAIR
;
A
#
# COMPACT_ATOMS: atom_id res chain seq x y z
N SER A 1 -27.62 4.98 7.28
CA SER A 1 -26.19 5.31 7.16
C SER A 1 -26.03 6.66 6.48
N VAL A 2 -24.89 7.34 6.62
CA VAL A 2 -24.59 8.60 5.91
C VAL A 2 -24.67 8.43 4.38
N GLN A 3 -24.26 7.26 3.88
CA GLN A 3 -24.38 6.89 2.46
C GLN A 3 -25.83 6.85 1.98
N GLN A 4 -26.75 6.26 2.76
CA GLN A 4 -28.16 6.20 2.38
C GLN A 4 -28.79 7.60 2.28
N ALA A 5 -28.47 8.48 3.22
CA ALA A 5 -28.90 9.88 3.16
C ALA A 5 -28.34 10.61 1.91
N ALA A 6 -27.10 10.28 1.52
CA ALA A 6 -26.49 10.79 0.29
C ALA A 6 -27.11 10.23 -1.01
N ILE A 7 -27.97 9.20 -0.95
CA ILE A 7 -28.66 8.63 -2.13
C ILE A 7 -30.13 9.02 -2.17
N THR A 8 -30.86 8.93 -1.06
CA THR A 8 -32.31 9.19 -1.01
C THR A 8 -32.66 10.64 -1.39
N PRO A 9 -33.77 10.88 -2.13
CA PRO A 9 -34.27 12.23 -2.38
C PRO A 9 -34.49 13.04 -1.09
N ASP A 10 -34.28 14.36 -1.15
CA ASP A 10 -34.53 15.24 0.00
C ASP A 10 -36.03 15.30 0.30
N PRO A 11 -36.49 14.99 1.53
CA PRO A 11 -37.92 14.98 1.86
C PRO A 11 -38.62 16.33 1.70
N GLN A 12 -37.87 17.43 1.71
CA GLN A 12 -38.38 18.80 1.56
C GLN A 12 -38.27 19.30 0.10
N GLY A 13 -37.89 18.42 -0.84
CA GLY A 13 -37.79 18.75 -2.27
C GLY A 13 -36.61 19.67 -2.61
N ARG A 14 -35.64 19.87 -1.71
CA ARG A 14 -34.49 20.74 -1.98
C ARG A 14 -33.55 20.10 -3.00
N ARG A 15 -32.83 20.96 -3.74
CA ARG A 15 -31.78 20.49 -4.66
C ARG A 15 -30.64 19.85 -3.86
N LYS A 16 -30.30 18.63 -4.23
CA LYS A 16 -29.19 17.87 -3.65
C LYS A 16 -27.90 18.13 -4.42
N ILE A 17 -26.81 18.34 -3.69
CA ILE A 17 -25.45 18.40 -4.25
C ILE A 17 -24.69 17.22 -3.67
N ILE A 18 -24.12 16.40 -4.55
CA ILE A 18 -23.37 15.21 -4.16
C ILE A 18 -21.93 15.41 -4.60
N LEU A 19 -21.03 15.42 -3.62
CA LEU A 19 -19.59 15.44 -3.87
C LEU A 19 -19.12 13.98 -3.88
N SER A 20 -18.53 13.55 -4.98
CA SER A 20 -18.12 12.16 -5.16
C SER A 20 -16.79 12.05 -5.89
N THR A 21 -16.11 10.93 -5.69
CA THR A 21 -14.97 10.49 -6.50
C THR A 21 -15.47 9.77 -7.75
N ASN A 22 -14.56 9.15 -8.50
CA ASN A 22 -14.91 8.26 -9.61
C ASN A 22 -15.73 7.02 -9.20
N ILE A 23 -16.01 6.79 -7.90
CA ILE A 23 -16.92 5.73 -7.44
C ILE A 23 -18.36 5.89 -7.98
N ALA A 24 -18.79 7.13 -8.25
CA ALA A 24 -20.10 7.41 -8.85
C ALA A 24 -20.16 7.07 -10.36
N GLU A 25 -19.01 6.86 -11.00
CA GLU A 25 -18.90 6.57 -12.43
C GLU A 25 -19.31 5.14 -12.78
N THR A 26 -19.05 4.18 -11.89
CA THR A 26 -19.26 2.74 -12.15
C THR A 26 -20.08 2.07 -11.05
N SER A 27 -19.67 2.21 -9.78
CA SER A 27 -20.14 1.33 -8.68
C SER A 27 -21.39 1.80 -7.95
N LEU A 28 -21.74 3.10 -8.02
CA LEU A 28 -22.92 3.63 -7.34
C LEU A 28 -23.95 4.18 -8.34
N THR A 29 -25.19 3.70 -8.24
CA THR A 29 -26.33 4.29 -8.96
C THR A 29 -27.00 5.29 -8.05
N ILE A 30 -26.86 6.57 -8.39
CA ILE A 30 -27.55 7.67 -7.74
C ILE A 30 -28.71 8.07 -8.64
N GLU A 31 -29.93 7.94 -8.14
CA GLU A 31 -31.13 8.33 -8.87
C GLU A 31 -31.32 9.85 -8.84
N GLY A 32 -32.00 10.39 -9.86
CA GLY A 32 -32.36 11.81 -9.91
C GLY A 32 -31.23 12.78 -10.21
N VAL A 33 -30.05 12.32 -10.62
CA VAL A 33 -28.95 13.19 -11.08
C VAL A 33 -29.27 13.69 -12.48
N THR A 34 -29.48 15.00 -12.62
CA THR A 34 -29.72 15.68 -13.91
C THR A 34 -28.59 16.62 -14.32
N VAL A 35 -27.67 16.92 -13.39
CA VAL A 35 -26.51 17.78 -13.63
C VAL A 35 -25.26 17.11 -13.10
N VAL A 36 -24.23 17.02 -13.93
CA VAL A 36 -22.88 16.56 -13.55
C VAL A 36 -21.90 17.72 -13.76
N ILE A 37 -21.02 17.93 -12.79
CA ILE A 37 -19.86 18.83 -12.91
C ILE A 37 -18.61 17.96 -12.79
N ASP A 38 -17.87 17.81 -13.89
CA ASP A 38 -16.72 16.92 -13.99
C ASP A 38 -15.41 17.70 -14.00
N SER A 39 -14.56 17.44 -12.99
CA SER A 39 -13.22 18.02 -12.90
C SER A 39 -12.25 17.46 -13.93
N LEU A 40 -12.55 16.28 -14.50
CA LEU A 40 -11.69 15.52 -15.42
C LEU A 40 -10.38 15.05 -14.79
N TRP A 41 -10.36 14.92 -13.47
CA TRP A 41 -9.25 14.36 -12.71
C TRP A 41 -9.67 13.13 -11.93
N GLU A 42 -8.71 12.27 -11.66
CA GLU A 42 -8.82 11.14 -10.75
C GLU A 42 -7.50 10.93 -10.02
N ASN A 43 -7.57 10.23 -8.88
CA ASN A 43 -6.39 9.70 -8.22
C ASN A 43 -6.24 8.23 -8.65
N SER A 44 -5.12 7.89 -9.28
CA SER A 44 -4.77 6.52 -9.69
C SER A 44 -3.59 6.02 -8.88
N ALA A 45 -3.70 4.80 -8.36
CA ALA A 45 -2.55 4.07 -7.86
C ALA A 45 -1.61 3.73 -9.04
N GLN A 46 -0.31 3.95 -8.86
CA GLN A 46 0.73 3.63 -9.83
C GLN A 46 1.94 3.03 -9.12
N TYR A 47 2.36 1.85 -9.57
CA TYR A 47 3.53 1.17 -9.08
C TYR A 47 4.81 1.77 -9.66
N HIS A 48 5.79 2.03 -8.79
CA HIS A 48 7.11 2.54 -9.15
C HIS A 48 8.18 1.48 -8.89
N PRO A 49 8.66 0.77 -9.94
CA PRO A 49 9.65 -0.31 -9.80
C PRO A 49 10.92 0.10 -9.06
N SER A 50 11.40 1.33 -9.26
CA SER A 50 12.66 1.80 -8.66
C SER A 50 12.62 2.03 -7.15
N SER A 51 11.43 2.18 -6.56
CA SER A 51 11.24 2.38 -5.12
C SER A 51 10.48 1.25 -4.46
N ASP A 52 9.94 0.33 -5.26
CA ASP A 52 9.05 -0.73 -4.83
C ASP A 52 7.82 -0.24 -4.04
N ILE A 53 7.27 0.91 -4.46
CA ILE A 53 6.15 1.59 -3.81
C ILE A 53 5.05 1.86 -4.83
N THR A 54 3.80 1.63 -4.43
CA THR A 54 2.62 2.07 -5.17
C THR A 54 2.18 3.44 -4.65
N ALA A 55 2.26 4.46 -5.49
CA ALA A 55 1.91 5.82 -5.12
C ALA A 55 0.55 6.22 -5.69
N LEU A 56 -0.21 7.00 -4.92
CA LEU A 56 -1.43 7.64 -5.42
C LEU A 56 -1.05 8.91 -6.18
N THR A 57 -1.29 8.92 -7.49
CA THR A 57 -0.97 10.04 -8.37
C THR A 57 -2.25 10.66 -8.92
N GLN A 58 -2.31 11.99 -8.97
CA GLN A 58 -3.42 12.68 -9.59
C GLN A 58 -3.17 12.77 -11.10
N GLN A 59 -4.12 12.28 -11.90
CA GLN A 59 -4.01 12.28 -13.37
C GLN A 59 -5.31 12.71 -14.04
N ARG A 60 -5.21 13.05 -15.33
CA ARG A 60 -6.38 13.31 -16.17
C ARG A 60 -7.07 12.00 -16.51
N ILE A 61 -8.40 12.04 -16.55
CA ILE A 61 -9.23 10.90 -16.96
C ILE A 61 -9.24 10.75 -18.48
N SER A 62 -9.65 9.59 -18.99
CA SER A 62 -9.89 9.40 -20.41
C SER A 62 -11.20 10.03 -20.91
N GLN A 63 -11.30 10.20 -22.23
CA GLN A 63 -12.54 10.60 -22.89
C GLN A 63 -13.67 9.61 -22.58
N ALA A 64 -13.39 8.30 -22.61
CA ALA A 64 -14.36 7.27 -22.28
C ALA A 64 -14.93 7.44 -20.85
N SER A 65 -14.07 7.66 -19.87
CA SER A 65 -14.48 7.92 -18.48
C SER A 65 -15.32 9.20 -18.36
N ALA A 66 -14.89 10.29 -19.00
CA ALA A 66 -15.64 11.54 -19.01
C ALA A 66 -17.02 11.43 -19.71
N ILE A 67 -17.15 10.54 -20.70
CA ILE A 67 -18.42 10.22 -21.36
C ILE A 67 -19.31 9.40 -20.41
N GLN A 68 -18.76 8.42 -19.70
CA GLN A 68 -19.50 7.65 -18.69
C GLN A 68 -20.01 8.55 -17.56
N ARG A 69 -19.18 9.46 -17.05
CA ARG A 69 -19.58 10.47 -16.05
C ARG A 69 -20.70 11.35 -16.56
N ALA A 70 -20.60 11.87 -17.78
CA ALA A 70 -21.66 12.66 -18.40
C ALA A 70 -22.99 11.89 -18.51
N GLY A 71 -22.92 10.59 -18.84
CA GLY A 71 -24.07 9.69 -18.91
C GLY A 71 -24.84 9.55 -17.59
N ARG A 72 -24.22 9.87 -16.45
CA ARG A 72 -24.90 9.86 -15.14
C ARG A 72 -25.98 10.94 -15.03
N ALA A 73 -25.87 12.04 -15.77
CA ALA A 73 -26.88 13.10 -15.81
C ALA A 73 -28.11 12.73 -16.66
N GLY A 74 -28.01 11.72 -17.53
CA GLY A 74 -29.02 11.40 -18.56
C GLY A 74 -29.86 10.16 -18.27
N ARG A 75 -29.88 9.67 -17.02
CA ARG A 75 -30.50 8.38 -16.68
C ARG A 75 -32.01 8.40 -16.61
N VAL A 76 -32.58 9.45 -16.02
CA VAL A 76 -34.02 9.58 -15.76
C VAL A 76 -34.68 10.51 -16.78
N MET A 77 -33.97 11.57 -17.17
CA MET A 77 -34.43 12.58 -18.11
C MET A 77 -33.23 13.23 -18.79
N ALA A 78 -33.48 14.11 -19.76
CA ALA A 78 -32.42 14.94 -20.35
C ALA A 78 -31.69 15.72 -19.25
N GLY A 79 -30.37 15.61 -19.23
CA GLY A 79 -29.50 16.27 -18.25
C GLY A 79 -28.31 16.95 -18.89
N THR A 80 -27.54 17.67 -18.08
CA THR A 80 -26.43 18.51 -18.51
C THR A 80 -25.13 18.10 -17.82
N CYS A 81 -24.04 17.99 -18.57
CA CYS A 81 -22.71 17.78 -18.03
C CYS A 81 -21.82 18.99 -18.29
N TYR A 82 -21.34 19.62 -17.23
CA TYR A 82 -20.34 20.69 -17.28
C TYR A 82 -18.95 20.09 -17.07
N ARG A 83 -18.07 20.23 -18.06
CA ARG A 83 -16.67 19.77 -17.97
C ARG A 83 -15.77 20.94 -17.69
N LEU A 84 -14.92 20.85 -16.67
CA LEU A 84 -14.02 21.93 -16.25
C LEU A 84 -12.74 21.98 -17.11
N CYS A 85 -12.90 22.07 -18.44
CA CYS A 85 -11.80 22.26 -19.40
C CYS A 85 -12.29 22.89 -20.71
N SER A 86 -11.36 23.37 -21.54
CA SER A 86 -11.68 23.75 -22.92
C SER A 86 -11.98 22.52 -23.80
N LYS A 87 -12.75 22.71 -24.86
CA LYS A 87 -13.02 21.67 -25.88
C LYS A 87 -11.71 21.08 -26.43
N SER A 88 -10.74 21.94 -26.75
CA SER A 88 -9.42 21.51 -27.25
C SER A 88 -8.62 20.69 -26.22
N SER A 89 -8.80 20.93 -24.93
CA SER A 89 -8.16 20.13 -23.89
C SER A 89 -8.82 18.77 -23.75
N PHE A 90 -10.15 18.71 -23.87
CA PHE A 90 -10.91 17.46 -23.87
C PHE A 90 -10.49 16.55 -25.04
N GLU A 91 -10.37 17.11 -26.25
CA GLU A 91 -9.99 16.36 -27.45
C GLU A 91 -8.58 15.77 -27.38
N ARG A 92 -7.69 16.35 -26.55
CA ARG A 92 -6.33 15.84 -26.29
C ARG A 92 -6.26 14.76 -25.20
N LEU A 93 -7.35 14.48 -24.48
CA LEU A 93 -7.37 13.40 -23.49
C LEU A 93 -7.19 12.04 -24.17
N ALA A 94 -6.58 11.09 -23.46
CA ALA A 94 -6.51 9.71 -23.92
C ALA A 94 -7.92 9.18 -24.18
N LYS A 95 -8.10 8.39 -25.25
CA LYS A 95 -9.43 7.85 -25.60
C LYS A 95 -9.94 6.89 -24.53
N HIS A 96 -9.05 6.05 -23.99
CA HIS A 96 -9.33 5.06 -22.95
C HIS A 96 -8.31 5.16 -21.82
N ASN A 97 -8.68 4.69 -20.63
CA ASN A 97 -7.75 4.59 -19.51
C ASN A 97 -6.70 3.52 -19.80
N ALA A 98 -5.47 3.73 -19.32
CA ALA A 98 -4.45 2.67 -19.31
C ALA A 98 -4.94 1.46 -18.52
N ALA A 99 -4.60 0.26 -19.01
CA ALA A 99 -5.02 -0.98 -18.38
C ALA A 99 -4.36 -1.14 -17.00
N GLN A 100 -5.04 -1.80 -16.08
CA GLN A 100 -4.53 -2.00 -14.71
C GLN A 100 -3.19 -2.75 -14.70
N ILE A 101 -3.04 -3.74 -15.58
CA ILE A 101 -1.79 -4.50 -15.79
C ILE A 101 -0.59 -3.62 -16.21
N GLU A 102 -0.82 -2.42 -16.74
CA GLU A 102 0.24 -1.48 -17.14
C GLU A 102 0.74 -0.64 -15.97
N LYS A 103 -0.01 -0.58 -14.86
CA LYS A 103 0.21 0.38 -13.77
C LYS A 103 0.49 -0.28 -12.41
N GLU A 104 0.27 -1.59 -12.28
CA GLU A 104 0.39 -2.30 -11.00
C GLU A 104 1.65 -3.18 -10.92
N ASP A 105 1.97 -3.60 -9.69
CA ASP A 105 2.95 -4.65 -9.43
C ASP A 105 2.42 -5.99 -9.94
N LEU A 106 3.19 -6.64 -10.81
CA LEU A 106 2.82 -7.92 -11.42
C LEU A 106 3.33 -9.14 -10.64
N SER A 107 3.95 -8.96 -9.48
CA SER A 107 4.53 -10.07 -8.69
C SER A 107 3.51 -11.15 -8.37
N SER A 108 2.33 -10.78 -7.87
CA SER A 108 1.24 -11.73 -7.57
C SER A 108 0.72 -12.40 -8.84
N PHE A 109 0.40 -11.61 -9.88
CA PHE A 109 -0.08 -12.12 -11.16
C PHE A 109 0.90 -13.12 -11.80
N LEU A 110 2.20 -12.81 -11.77
CA LEU A 110 3.24 -13.68 -12.31
C LEU A 110 3.36 -14.98 -11.49
N LEU A 111 3.35 -14.89 -10.16
CA LEU A 111 3.42 -16.07 -9.29
C LEU A 111 2.23 -17.00 -9.53
N ASP A 112 1.02 -16.46 -9.59
CA ASP A 112 -0.21 -17.21 -9.83
C ASP A 112 -0.20 -17.88 -11.21
N THR A 113 0.25 -17.14 -12.24
CA THR A 113 0.35 -17.65 -13.60
C THR A 113 1.34 -18.82 -13.69
N LEU A 114 2.50 -18.70 -13.04
CA LEU A 114 3.49 -19.78 -12.99
C LEU A 114 3.00 -20.97 -12.14
N ALA A 115 2.31 -20.71 -11.03
CA ALA A 115 1.71 -21.76 -10.20
C ALA A 115 0.67 -22.57 -10.98
N TRP A 116 -0.11 -21.88 -11.84
CA TRP A 116 -1.07 -22.49 -12.75
C TRP A 116 -0.41 -23.29 -13.90
N GLY A 117 0.88 -23.10 -14.14
CA GLY A 117 1.64 -23.80 -15.18
C GLY A 117 1.66 -23.08 -16.53
N SER A 118 1.45 -21.76 -16.54
CA SER A 118 1.49 -20.91 -17.73
C SER A 118 2.54 -19.81 -17.60
N SER A 119 2.71 -18.99 -18.64
CA SER A 119 3.42 -17.71 -18.56
C SER A 119 2.50 -16.56 -19.01
N PRO A 120 2.78 -15.29 -18.65
CA PRO A 120 1.97 -14.16 -19.10
C PRO A 120 1.83 -14.07 -20.63
N ASP A 121 2.86 -14.49 -21.37
CA ASP A 121 2.90 -14.40 -22.83
C ASP A 121 2.00 -15.44 -23.52
N THR A 122 1.74 -16.59 -22.88
CA THR A 122 0.86 -17.65 -23.40
C THR A 122 -0.62 -17.41 -23.09
N LEU A 123 -0.92 -16.50 -22.17
CA LEU A 123 -2.30 -16.14 -21.82
C LEU A 123 -2.94 -15.23 -22.89
N ALA A 124 -4.24 -15.44 -23.14
CA ALA A 124 -5.06 -14.61 -24.01
C ALA A 124 -5.53 -13.31 -23.31
N LEU A 125 -4.58 -12.50 -22.85
CA LEU A 125 -4.85 -11.23 -22.17
C LEU A 125 -5.27 -10.14 -23.17
N LEU A 126 -6.22 -9.28 -22.79
CA LEU A 126 -6.60 -8.09 -23.57
C LEU A 126 -5.41 -7.15 -23.80
N THR A 127 -4.61 -6.96 -22.75
CA THR A 127 -3.36 -6.21 -22.76
C THR A 127 -2.28 -7.09 -22.15
N LYS A 128 -1.18 -7.31 -22.88
CA LYS A 128 -0.04 -8.08 -22.36
C LYS A 128 0.89 -7.18 -21.55
N PRO A 129 1.48 -7.67 -20.45
CA PRO A 129 2.49 -6.92 -19.72
C PRO A 129 3.77 -6.81 -20.56
N THR A 130 4.44 -5.67 -20.48
CA THR A 130 5.73 -5.48 -21.17
C THR A 130 6.80 -6.37 -20.56
N GLN A 131 7.83 -6.71 -21.34
CA GLN A 131 8.96 -7.51 -20.85
C GLN A 131 9.67 -6.86 -19.65
N ALA A 132 9.78 -5.52 -19.63
CA ALA A 132 10.35 -4.79 -18.50
C ALA A 132 9.52 -4.99 -17.20
N GLN A 133 8.19 -4.95 -17.28
CA GLN A 133 7.34 -5.20 -16.12
C GLN A 133 7.44 -6.66 -15.64
N GLN A 134 7.50 -7.61 -16.58
CA GLN A 134 7.69 -9.03 -16.25
C GLN A 134 9.03 -9.26 -15.56
N GLN A 135 10.12 -8.64 -16.04
CA GLN A 135 11.45 -8.74 -15.43
C GLN A 135 11.49 -8.18 -14.00
N VAL A 136 10.83 -7.04 -13.74
CA VAL A 136 10.72 -6.49 -12.38
C VAL A 136 10.03 -7.48 -11.45
N ALA A 137 8.89 -8.03 -11.86
CA ALA A 137 8.18 -9.04 -11.07
C ALA A 137 9.01 -10.31 -10.85
N GLN A 138 9.73 -10.78 -11.88
CA GLN A 138 10.64 -11.92 -11.76
C GLN A 138 11.75 -11.67 -10.73
N GLN A 139 12.39 -10.50 -10.77
CA GLN A 139 13.43 -10.14 -9.79
C GLN A 139 12.90 -10.13 -8.35
N LYS A 140 11.67 -9.61 -8.14
CA LYS A 140 11.04 -9.64 -6.81
C LYS A 140 10.77 -11.05 -6.33
N LEU A 141 10.23 -11.91 -7.20
CA LEU A 141 9.97 -13.31 -6.86
C LEU A 141 11.25 -14.13 -6.64
N GLN A 142 12.33 -13.83 -7.38
CA GLN A 142 13.64 -14.44 -7.17
C GLN A 142 14.23 -14.06 -5.81
N ARG A 143 14.06 -12.80 -5.37
CA ARG A 143 14.56 -12.32 -4.07
C ARG A 143 13.99 -13.09 -2.88
N VAL A 144 12.74 -13.55 -2.99
CA VAL A 144 12.07 -14.39 -1.97
C VAL A 144 12.14 -15.87 -2.29
N ASN A 145 13.00 -16.30 -3.22
CA ASN A 145 13.16 -17.69 -3.66
C ASN A 145 11.88 -18.36 -4.20
N ALA A 146 10.88 -17.57 -4.62
CA ALA A 146 9.63 -18.09 -5.17
C ALA A 146 9.82 -18.68 -6.57
N ILE A 147 10.77 -18.13 -7.34
CA ILE A 147 11.14 -18.64 -8.66
C ILE A 147 12.65 -18.80 -8.75
N SER A 148 13.09 -19.76 -9.57
CA SER A 148 14.48 -19.90 -10.00
C SER A 148 14.51 -19.79 -11.52
N GLN A 149 15.29 -18.82 -12.03
CA GLN A 149 15.25 -18.40 -13.43
C GLN A 149 13.82 -17.97 -13.82
N ALA A 150 13.07 -18.84 -14.50
CA ALA A 150 11.68 -18.63 -14.92
C ALA A 150 10.69 -19.68 -14.37
N ASN A 151 11.15 -20.62 -13.54
CA ASN A 151 10.33 -21.70 -13.02
C ASN A 151 9.97 -21.46 -11.56
N ILE A 152 8.71 -21.73 -11.20
CA ILE A 152 8.26 -21.69 -9.81
C ILE A 152 8.93 -22.78 -8.98
N THR A 153 9.44 -22.42 -7.80
CA THR A 153 10.04 -23.37 -6.85
C THR A 153 8.97 -24.05 -5.99
N PRO A 154 9.27 -25.15 -5.27
CA PRO A 154 8.35 -25.69 -4.27
C PRO A 154 7.95 -24.64 -3.21
N TYR A 155 8.90 -23.78 -2.82
CA TYR A 155 8.64 -22.66 -1.92
C TYR A 155 7.68 -21.64 -2.55
N GLY A 156 7.88 -21.28 -3.82
CA GLY A 156 6.96 -20.41 -4.56
C GLY A 156 5.54 -20.97 -4.68
N ARG A 157 5.40 -22.29 -4.85
CA ARG A 157 4.08 -22.95 -4.83
C ARG A 157 3.42 -22.84 -3.46
N ALA A 158 4.18 -22.93 -2.37
CA ALA A 158 3.65 -22.70 -1.03
C ALA A 158 3.21 -21.24 -0.83
N LEU A 159 4.01 -20.28 -1.31
CA LEU A 159 3.63 -18.85 -1.27
C LEU A 159 2.32 -18.57 -2.00
N ALA A 160 2.14 -19.13 -3.20
CA ALA A 160 0.93 -18.96 -4.01
C ALA A 160 -0.36 -19.49 -3.35
N GLN A 161 -0.25 -20.31 -2.29
CA GLN A 161 -1.42 -20.80 -1.55
C GLN A 161 -1.90 -19.82 -0.47
N LEU A 162 -1.10 -18.81 -0.12
CA LEU A 162 -1.46 -17.82 0.90
C LEU A 162 -2.24 -16.66 0.26
N PRO A 163 -3.35 -16.20 0.87
CA PRO A 163 -4.23 -15.18 0.29
C PRO A 163 -3.70 -13.76 0.57
N CYS A 164 -2.45 -13.47 0.22
CA CYS A 164 -1.81 -12.17 0.35
C CYS A 164 -0.67 -12.01 -0.66
N GLN A 165 -0.07 -10.82 -0.74
CA GLN A 165 1.05 -10.56 -1.66
C GLN A 165 2.27 -11.49 -1.38
N PRO A 166 3.06 -11.87 -2.40
CA PRO A 166 4.18 -12.82 -2.26
C PRO A 166 5.19 -12.48 -1.16
N HIS A 167 5.46 -11.20 -0.93
CA HIS A 167 6.40 -10.75 0.11
C HIS A 167 5.82 -10.89 1.53
N LEU A 168 4.50 -10.74 1.69
CA LEU A 168 3.79 -10.99 2.95
C LEU A 168 3.65 -12.49 3.20
N ALA A 169 3.38 -13.28 2.16
CA ALA A 169 3.40 -14.73 2.23
C ALA A 169 4.79 -15.24 2.63
N HIS A 170 5.84 -14.62 2.10
CA HIS A 170 7.22 -14.92 2.46
C HIS A 170 7.49 -14.68 3.94
N LEU A 171 7.07 -13.53 4.47
CA LEU A 171 7.14 -13.24 5.91
C LEU A 171 6.48 -14.37 6.73
N LEU A 172 5.23 -14.72 6.42
CA LEU A 172 4.48 -15.72 7.19
C LEU A 172 5.16 -17.11 7.15
N LEU A 173 5.64 -17.55 5.99
CA LEU A 173 6.31 -18.84 5.88
C LEU A 173 7.70 -18.85 6.54
N THR A 174 8.44 -17.74 6.46
CA THR A 174 9.76 -17.59 7.10
C THR A 174 9.65 -17.67 8.62
N VAL A 175 8.74 -16.92 9.25
CA VAL A 175 8.57 -16.98 10.72
C VAL A 175 7.98 -18.31 11.17
N LYS A 176 7.16 -18.97 10.33
CA LYS A 176 6.68 -20.33 10.61
C LYS A 176 7.86 -21.30 10.72
N GLN A 177 8.74 -21.31 9.72
CA GLN A 177 9.93 -22.18 9.69
C GLN A 177 10.89 -21.87 10.84
N GLY A 178 10.94 -20.60 11.27
CA GLY A 178 11.93 -20.11 12.21
C GLY A 178 13.18 -19.64 11.45
N ILE A 179 13.87 -18.67 12.03
CA ILE A 179 15.08 -18.08 11.48
C ILE A 179 16.26 -18.66 12.25
N ASP A 180 17.14 -19.33 11.51
CA ASP A 180 18.38 -19.88 12.04
C ASP A 180 19.24 -18.76 12.65
N GLY A 181 19.73 -19.00 13.87
CA GLY A 181 20.58 -18.05 14.60
C GLY A 181 19.83 -17.09 15.52
N LEU A 182 18.50 -17.03 15.48
CA LEU A 182 17.69 -16.37 16.50
C LEU A 182 17.35 -17.33 17.65
N CYS A 183 17.21 -16.80 18.86
CA CYS A 183 16.76 -17.63 19.98
C CYS A 183 15.29 -18.06 19.81
N THR A 184 14.84 -19.02 20.61
CA THR A 184 13.46 -19.52 20.55
C THR A 184 12.45 -18.41 20.84
N ASP A 185 12.74 -17.57 21.83
CA ASP A 185 11.85 -16.49 22.27
C ASP A 185 11.69 -15.41 21.18
N ASP A 186 12.78 -15.05 20.49
CA ASP A 186 12.73 -14.11 19.35
C ASP A 186 11.91 -14.70 18.19
N ASN A 187 12.12 -15.98 17.86
CA ASN A 187 11.35 -16.66 16.82
C ASN A 187 9.86 -16.72 17.17
N GLU A 188 9.52 -16.92 18.45
CA GLU A 188 8.15 -16.87 18.93
C GLU A 188 7.58 -15.45 18.80
N ALA A 189 8.32 -14.42 19.24
CA ALA A 189 7.92 -13.02 19.11
C ALA A 189 7.64 -12.63 17.63
N LEU A 190 8.47 -13.09 16.69
CA LEU A 190 8.25 -12.89 15.25
C LEU A 190 6.96 -13.56 14.76
N ARG A 191 6.66 -14.79 15.22
CA ARG A 191 5.39 -15.46 14.90
C ARG A 191 4.19 -14.69 15.45
N HIS A 192 4.34 -14.02 16.61
CA HIS A 192 3.31 -13.16 17.18
C HIS A 192 3.11 -11.86 16.39
N ALA A 193 4.18 -11.24 15.92
CA ALA A 193 4.17 -9.97 15.19
C ALA A 193 3.72 -10.09 13.72
N ALA A 194 4.16 -11.12 13.00
CA ALA A 194 3.95 -11.23 11.55
C ALA A 194 2.49 -11.12 11.09
N PRO A 195 1.49 -11.76 11.74
CA PRO A 195 0.09 -11.61 11.34
C PRO A 195 -0.43 -10.18 11.43
N PHE A 196 0.10 -9.35 12.35
CA PHE A 196 -0.26 -7.95 12.47
C PHE A 196 0.38 -7.10 11.38
N VAL A 197 1.63 -7.37 10.99
CA VAL A 197 2.27 -6.71 9.84
C VAL A 197 1.46 -6.96 8.57
N VAL A 198 1.10 -8.23 8.30
CA VAL A 198 0.27 -8.58 7.14
C VAL A 198 -1.12 -7.94 7.24
N ALA A 199 -1.74 -7.94 8.42
CA ALA A 199 -3.03 -7.28 8.61
C ALA A 199 -2.97 -5.78 8.33
N LEU A 200 -1.94 -5.09 8.81
CA LEU A 200 -1.73 -3.66 8.56
C LEU A 200 -1.49 -3.37 7.08
N SER A 201 -0.69 -4.19 6.37
CA SER A 201 -0.43 -3.99 4.94
C SER A 201 -1.66 -4.20 4.05
N GLU A 202 -2.56 -5.11 4.44
CA GLU A 202 -3.77 -5.43 3.66
C GLU A 202 -4.95 -4.52 4.00
N ILE A 203 -4.94 -3.93 5.20
CA ILE A 203 -5.99 -3.06 5.67
C ILE A 203 -5.63 -1.61 5.32
N ASN A 204 -6.44 -0.97 4.47
CA ASN A 204 -6.39 0.50 4.23
C ASN A 204 -6.89 1.31 5.44
N ILE A 205 -6.44 0.99 6.66
CA ILE A 205 -6.73 1.77 7.85
C ILE A 205 -5.59 2.77 8.01
N SER A 206 -5.92 4.04 7.78
CA SER A 206 -5.10 5.13 8.28
C SER A 206 -5.19 5.11 9.80
N VAL A 207 -4.21 4.51 10.46
CA VAL A 207 -4.06 4.68 11.90
C VAL A 207 -3.50 6.08 12.11
N GLY A 208 -4.40 7.04 12.27
CA GLY A 208 -4.06 8.47 12.16
C GLY A 208 -3.00 8.89 13.17
N GLY A 209 -1.96 9.58 12.68
CA GLY A 209 -1.08 10.43 13.48
C GLY A 209 0.09 9.75 14.19
N ALA A 210 0.23 8.42 14.10
CA ALA A 210 1.36 7.69 14.66
C ALA A 210 2.35 7.31 13.56
N THR A 211 3.60 7.76 13.69
CA THR A 211 4.72 7.43 12.80
C THR A 211 5.38 6.09 13.15
N ASN A 212 5.12 5.56 14.34
CA ASN A 212 5.58 4.25 14.79
C ASN A 212 4.43 3.23 14.70
N VAL A 213 4.73 2.03 14.19
CA VAL A 213 3.73 0.96 13.98
C VAL A 213 3.17 0.43 15.30
N MET A 214 3.99 0.30 16.35
CA MET A 214 3.53 -0.10 17.68
C MET A 214 2.56 0.95 18.26
N ASP A 215 2.94 2.23 18.20
CA ASP A 215 2.08 3.33 18.64
C ASP A 215 0.75 3.35 17.88
N ALA A 216 0.79 3.11 16.57
CA ALA A 216 -0.41 2.98 15.76
C ALA A 216 -1.31 1.85 16.30
N LEU A 217 -0.75 0.65 16.50
CA LEU A 217 -1.50 -0.51 16.98
C LEU A 217 -2.11 -0.29 18.38
N LEU A 218 -1.36 0.33 19.30
CA LEU A 218 -1.80 0.59 20.67
C LEU A 218 -2.86 1.71 20.75
N ASN A 219 -2.71 2.76 19.94
CA ASN A 219 -3.63 3.91 19.93
C ASN A 219 -4.85 3.72 19.01
N ALA A 220 -4.96 2.59 18.32
CA ALA A 220 -6.12 2.26 17.51
C ALA A 220 -7.41 2.23 18.35
N ASN A 221 -8.46 2.91 17.86
CA ASN A 221 -9.78 2.87 18.50
C ASN A 221 -10.35 1.44 18.53
N SER A 222 -11.34 1.20 19.39
CA SER A 222 -11.92 -0.13 19.62
C SER A 222 -12.41 -0.83 18.34
N SER A 223 -13.00 -0.09 17.38
CA SER A 223 -13.51 -0.67 16.13
C SER A 223 -12.37 -1.11 15.21
N THR A 224 -11.38 -0.24 15.01
CA THR A 224 -10.16 -0.50 14.26
C THR A 224 -9.39 -1.67 14.86
N ARG A 225 -9.23 -1.67 16.19
CA ARG A 225 -8.54 -2.72 16.93
C ARG A 225 -9.22 -4.08 16.73
N SER A 226 -10.55 -4.12 16.80
CA SER A 226 -11.31 -5.35 16.56
C SER A 226 -11.13 -5.87 15.13
N GLN A 227 -11.12 -4.98 14.12
CA GLN A 227 -10.89 -5.35 12.73
C GLN A 227 -9.47 -5.89 12.51
N LEU A 228 -8.47 -5.23 13.09
CA LEU A 228 -7.07 -5.67 13.04
C LEU A 228 -6.88 -7.05 13.66
N ILE A 229 -7.41 -7.28 14.86
CA ILE A 229 -7.34 -8.59 15.53
C ILE A 229 -8.04 -9.67 14.70
N GLN A 230 -9.21 -9.37 14.13
CA GLN A 230 -9.95 -10.30 13.27
C GLN A 230 -9.12 -10.67 12.03
N GLN A 231 -8.50 -9.70 11.38
CA GLN A 231 -7.69 -9.94 10.19
C GLN A 231 -6.38 -10.66 10.53
N ALA A 232 -5.68 -10.25 11.59
CA ALA A 232 -4.49 -10.94 12.09
C ALA A 232 -4.79 -12.40 12.45
N SER A 233 -5.96 -12.69 13.04
CA SER A 233 -6.41 -14.06 13.34
C SER A 233 -6.52 -14.93 12.08
N ARG A 234 -6.88 -14.35 10.93
CA ARG A 234 -6.93 -15.08 9.64
C ARG A 234 -5.55 -15.48 9.15
N TYR A 235 -4.52 -14.69 9.45
CA TYR A 235 -3.14 -14.96 9.06
C TYR A 235 -2.35 -15.77 10.09
N ALA A 236 -2.75 -15.71 11.36
CA ALA A 236 -2.18 -16.49 12.45
C ALA A 236 -2.10 -17.99 12.18
N ARG A 237 -3.12 -18.56 11.51
CA ARG A 237 -3.15 -19.98 11.13
C ARG A 237 -2.00 -20.38 10.19
N TYR A 238 -1.40 -19.44 9.47
CA TYR A 238 -0.29 -19.70 8.56
C TYR A 238 1.09 -19.65 9.24
N VAL A 239 1.16 -19.18 10.49
CA VAL A 239 2.42 -19.16 11.28
C VAL A 239 2.43 -20.20 12.40
N GLN A 240 1.32 -20.92 12.61
CA GLN A 240 1.22 -21.99 13.60
C GLN A 240 2.00 -23.24 13.15
N ASN A 241 2.73 -23.85 14.10
CA ASN A 241 3.33 -25.16 13.92
C ASN A 241 2.31 -26.28 14.18
N ASN A 242 2.43 -27.38 13.46
CA ASN A 242 1.53 -28.54 13.57
C ASN A 242 1.87 -29.44 14.79
N ASP A 243 2.62 -28.95 15.77
CA ASP A 243 3.16 -29.75 16.87
C ASP A 243 2.12 -30.04 17.96
N GLY A 244 0.98 -30.65 17.60
CA GLY A 244 0.09 -31.47 18.44
C GLY A 244 -0.52 -30.88 19.72
N LYS A 245 -0.12 -29.67 20.14
CA LYS A 245 -0.63 -28.95 21.30
C LYS A 245 -1.37 -27.74 20.76
N GLU A 246 -2.63 -27.94 20.39
CA GLU A 246 -3.54 -26.88 19.92
C GLU A 246 -3.88 -25.89 21.04
N GLN A 247 -2.92 -25.08 21.47
CA GLN A 247 -3.26 -23.75 21.96
C GLN A 247 -3.46 -22.89 20.72
N ARG A 248 -4.73 -22.66 20.40
CA ARG A 248 -5.15 -21.78 19.31
C ARG A 248 -4.50 -20.41 19.55
N PHE A 249 -3.46 -20.10 18.78
CA PHE A 249 -2.78 -18.80 18.84
C PHE A 249 -3.83 -17.70 18.78
N LYS A 250 -3.89 -16.89 19.83
CA LYS A 250 -4.81 -15.76 19.93
C LYS A 250 -3.97 -14.49 19.72
N PRO A 251 -4.15 -13.77 18.60
CA PRO A 251 -3.42 -12.53 18.40
C PRO A 251 -3.78 -11.55 19.51
N ASP A 252 -2.76 -11.02 20.19
CA ASP A 252 -2.90 -9.97 21.18
C ASP A 252 -1.96 -8.82 20.83
N ILE A 253 -2.54 -7.64 20.60
CA ILE A 253 -1.78 -6.43 20.28
C ILE A 253 -0.93 -5.97 21.47
N ASN A 254 -1.40 -6.19 22.71
CA ASN A 254 -0.69 -5.70 23.90
C ASN A 254 0.55 -6.54 24.25
N GLY A 255 0.65 -7.75 23.71
CA GLY A 255 1.79 -8.65 23.89
C GLY A 255 2.78 -8.63 22.74
N LEU A 256 2.70 -7.62 21.86
CA LEU A 256 3.63 -7.49 20.73
C LEU A 256 4.97 -6.94 21.20
N ASP A 257 6.04 -7.44 20.59
CA ASP A 257 7.38 -6.92 20.73
C ASP A 257 7.70 -5.96 19.57
N GLU A 258 8.25 -4.78 19.88
CA GLU A 258 8.54 -3.75 18.89
C GLU A 258 9.69 -4.15 17.96
N HIS A 259 10.73 -4.79 18.50
CA HIS A 259 11.85 -5.27 17.69
C HIS A 259 11.39 -6.36 16.71
N ALA A 260 10.55 -7.28 17.15
CA ALA A 260 9.94 -8.31 16.30
C ALA A 260 9.06 -7.70 15.20
N LEU A 261 8.29 -6.65 15.49
CA LEU A 261 7.55 -5.90 14.45
C LEU A 261 8.49 -5.31 13.42
N GLY A 262 9.56 -4.63 13.85
CA GLY A 262 10.57 -4.05 12.97
C GLY A 262 11.24 -5.08 12.06
N LEU A 263 11.63 -6.23 12.62
CA LEU A 263 12.20 -7.34 11.86
C LEU A 263 11.20 -7.96 10.88
N CYS A 264 9.93 -8.14 11.28
CA CYS A 264 8.88 -8.62 10.38
C CYS A 264 8.68 -7.68 9.18
N ILE A 265 8.68 -6.36 9.42
CA ILE A 265 8.60 -5.36 8.34
C ILE A 265 9.84 -5.45 7.45
N ALA A 266 11.04 -5.59 8.02
CA ALA A 266 12.28 -5.73 7.25
C ALA A 266 12.31 -6.99 6.37
N ILE A 267 11.75 -8.12 6.84
CA ILE A 267 11.63 -9.36 6.07
C ILE A 267 10.63 -9.18 4.91
N ALA A 268 9.49 -8.54 5.16
CA ALA A 268 8.46 -8.32 4.14
C ALA A 268 8.86 -7.24 3.12
N PHE A 269 9.55 -6.18 3.55
CA PHE A 269 9.88 -5.00 2.76
C PHE A 269 11.38 -4.68 2.82
N PRO A 270 12.26 -5.58 2.34
CA PRO A 270 13.71 -5.42 2.51
C PRO A 270 14.28 -4.18 1.81
N LEU A 271 13.62 -3.68 0.75
CA LEU A 271 14.03 -2.45 0.05
C LEU A 271 13.59 -1.16 0.77
N GLN A 272 12.76 -1.29 1.79
CA GLN A 272 12.24 -0.19 2.61
C GLN A 272 12.92 -0.10 3.98
N VAL A 273 14.00 -0.86 4.19
CA VAL A 273 14.91 -0.66 5.34
C VAL A 273 15.80 0.54 5.08
N GLY A 274 15.87 1.48 6.02
CA GLY A 274 16.57 2.75 5.89
C GLY A 274 17.66 2.96 6.92
N TYR A 275 18.78 3.55 6.49
CA TYR A 275 19.85 4.02 7.38
C TYR A 275 19.81 5.55 7.51
N ARG A 276 19.92 6.07 8.73
CA ARG A 276 19.88 7.51 9.04
C ARG A 276 21.07 8.22 8.41
N ARG A 277 20.82 9.33 7.71
CA ARG A 277 21.88 10.19 7.19
C ARG A 277 22.27 11.21 8.25
N ASN A 278 23.55 11.25 8.62
CA ASN A 278 24.06 12.28 9.50
C ASN A 278 24.17 13.61 8.74
N SER A 279 23.74 14.70 9.38
CA SER A 279 23.75 16.06 8.81
C SER A 279 25.15 16.53 8.37
N SER A 280 26.22 15.89 8.85
CA SER A 280 27.61 16.18 8.52
C SER A 280 28.07 15.67 7.14
N ASP A 281 27.33 14.76 6.49
CA ASP A 281 27.69 14.23 5.16
C ASP A 281 27.25 15.12 3.99
N LYS A 282 26.63 16.28 4.26
CA LYS A 282 26.31 17.30 3.25
C LYS A 282 27.41 18.35 3.16
N SER A 283 28.61 17.93 2.78
CA SER A 283 29.67 18.80 2.23
C SER A 283 29.92 18.51 0.75
N ALA A 284 28.86 18.25 -0.03
CA ALA A 284 28.83 18.51 -1.47
C ALA A 284 27.39 18.34 -1.98
N GLU A 285 26.89 19.39 -2.61
CA GLU A 285 25.73 19.42 -3.51
C GLU A 285 24.30 19.47 -2.92
N SER A 286 23.68 20.64 -3.19
CA SER A 286 22.25 20.99 -3.13
C SER A 286 21.66 21.35 -1.77
N SER A 287 21.83 22.63 -1.42
CA SER A 287 20.99 23.36 -0.48
C SER A 287 19.59 23.58 -1.09
N ASN A 288 18.64 22.69 -0.83
CA ASN A 288 17.23 22.96 -1.10
C ASN A 288 16.65 23.82 0.03
N THR A 289 16.86 25.12 -0.07
CA THR A 289 16.15 26.12 0.73
C THR A 289 14.83 26.46 0.04
N THR A 290 13.73 26.38 0.77
CA THR A 290 12.51 27.13 0.45
C THR A 290 12.20 27.97 1.70
N ASN A 291 12.27 29.30 1.57
CA ASN A 291 11.94 30.28 2.61
C ASN A 291 12.80 30.31 3.89
N GLY A 292 14.13 30.17 3.78
CA GLY A 292 15.07 30.75 4.77
C GLY A 292 14.92 30.36 6.25
N LYS A 293 14.20 29.28 6.56
CA LYS A 293 14.08 28.70 7.92
C LYS A 293 14.57 27.26 7.88
N PRO A 294 15.37 26.81 8.87
CA PRO A 294 15.72 25.39 8.98
C PRO A 294 14.44 24.56 9.12
N LYS A 295 14.32 23.46 8.36
CA LYS A 295 13.29 22.42 8.56
C LYS A 295 13.59 21.70 9.88
N THR A 296 13.28 22.33 11.02
CA THR A 296 13.38 21.71 12.34
C THR A 296 12.39 20.56 12.42
N GLY A 297 12.87 19.33 12.63
CA GLY A 297 12.02 18.15 12.82
C GLY A 297 11.86 17.22 11.62
N ILE A 298 12.72 17.29 10.60
CA ILE A 298 12.78 16.25 9.54
C ILE A 298 14.05 15.43 9.72
N VAL A 299 13.90 14.11 9.79
CA VAL A 299 15.01 13.15 9.81
C VAL A 299 15.13 12.49 8.45
N GLU A 300 16.33 12.50 7.88
CA GLU A 300 16.61 11.94 6.56
C GLU A 300 17.20 10.53 6.66
N TYR A 301 16.75 9.63 5.80
CA TYR A 301 17.21 8.25 5.68
C TYR A 301 17.59 7.92 4.23
N LYS A 302 18.45 6.92 4.06
CA LYS A 302 18.75 6.28 2.79
C LYS A 302 18.19 4.86 2.83
N LEU A 303 17.19 4.58 2.01
CA LEU A 303 16.59 3.24 1.90
C LEU A 303 17.51 2.29 1.14
N ALA A 304 17.37 0.99 1.40
CA ALA A 304 18.04 -0.08 0.69
C ALA A 304 17.67 -0.12 -0.81
N SER A 305 16.50 0.41 -1.19
CA SER A 305 16.15 0.72 -2.59
C SER A 305 17.05 1.77 -3.26
N GLY A 306 17.89 2.47 -2.50
CA GLY A 306 18.68 3.60 -2.95
C GLY A 306 17.91 4.92 -2.94
N LYS A 307 16.63 4.95 -2.58
CA LYS A 307 15.85 6.20 -2.46
C LYS A 307 16.16 6.95 -1.17
N GLY A 308 16.04 8.27 -1.20
CA GLY A 308 15.97 9.07 0.03
C GLY A 308 14.61 8.86 0.69
N ALA A 309 14.58 8.90 2.02
CA ALA A 309 13.35 8.93 2.79
C ALA A 309 13.39 10.06 3.82
N GLU A 310 12.24 10.66 4.09
CA GLU A 310 12.07 11.74 5.04
C GLU A 310 11.01 11.33 6.06
N LEU A 311 11.36 11.39 7.34
CA LEU A 311 10.44 11.24 8.47
C LEU A 311 10.19 12.61 9.09
N THR A 312 8.93 13.03 9.16
CA THR A 312 8.56 14.29 9.82
C THR A 312 8.20 13.99 11.28
N ALA A 313 8.94 14.55 12.23
CA ALA A 313 8.78 14.35 13.67
C ALA A 313 7.53 15.05 14.26
N ALA A 314 6.48 15.28 13.46
CA ALA A 314 5.28 15.97 13.90
C ALA A 314 4.28 14.96 14.51
N GLY A 315 4.43 14.63 15.80
CA GLY A 315 3.40 13.89 16.53
C GLY A 315 3.88 13.05 17.72
N SER A 316 5.15 12.67 17.76
CA SER A 316 5.70 11.77 18.78
C SER A 316 7.00 12.33 19.33
N ALA A 317 6.88 13.17 20.36
CA ALA A 317 8.02 13.58 21.19
C ALA A 317 8.70 12.39 21.89
N SER A 318 8.07 11.21 21.91
CA SER A 318 8.60 9.96 22.45
C SER A 318 9.59 9.23 21.53
N ILE A 319 9.60 9.47 20.21
CA ILE A 319 10.61 8.87 19.32
C ILE A 319 11.99 9.51 19.53
N PHE A 320 12.05 10.70 20.16
CA PHE A 320 13.28 11.49 20.27
C PHE A 320 13.67 11.86 21.70
N ASN A 321 12.90 11.44 22.71
CA ASN A 321 13.21 11.68 24.11
C ASN A 321 13.24 10.36 24.88
N GLU A 322 14.23 9.51 24.60
CA GLU A 322 14.78 8.55 25.58
C GLU A 322 16.08 7.93 25.04
N SER A 323 17.16 8.70 25.06
CA SER A 323 18.46 8.30 25.62
C SER A 323 19.58 9.21 25.10
N GLU A 324 20.50 9.57 25.99
CA GLU A 324 21.84 10.08 25.64
C GLU A 324 22.71 9.02 24.90
N ASN A 325 22.11 7.92 24.44
CA ASN A 325 22.71 6.82 23.68
C ASN A 325 21.90 6.53 22.40
N GLY A 326 21.76 7.55 21.54
CA GLY A 326 21.45 7.44 20.10
C GLY A 326 20.48 6.34 19.66
N ASP A 327 19.23 6.74 19.37
CA ASP A 327 18.30 5.93 18.56
C ASP A 327 19.03 5.29 17.38
N GLY A 328 18.90 3.97 17.27
CA GLY A 328 19.63 3.16 16.31
C GLY A 328 19.53 3.75 14.90
N PRO A 329 20.59 3.65 14.09
CA PRO A 329 20.63 4.34 12.81
C PRO A 329 19.73 3.68 11.75
N TRP A 330 18.91 2.70 12.11
CA TRP A 330 18.11 1.89 11.20
C TRP A 330 16.61 2.01 11.49
N LEU A 331 15.81 1.97 10.42
CA LEU A 331 14.37 1.79 10.49
C LEU A 331 13.88 0.85 9.39
N ALA A 332 12.67 0.31 9.56
CA ALA A 332 11.95 -0.40 8.50
C ALA A 332 10.62 0.33 8.23
N VAL A 333 10.38 0.71 6.98
CA VAL A 333 9.16 1.42 6.59
C VAL A 333 8.09 0.42 6.18
N LEU A 334 6.91 0.53 6.79
CA LEU A 334 5.72 -0.26 6.43
C LEU A 334 4.84 0.47 5.42
N ASP A 335 4.61 1.77 5.65
CA ASP A 335 3.87 2.65 4.74
C ASP A 335 4.69 3.90 4.44
N GLY A 336 4.78 4.22 3.15
CA GLY A 336 5.56 5.34 2.66
C GLY A 336 4.95 5.87 1.36
N GLN A 337 4.84 7.19 1.26
CA GLN A 337 4.37 7.83 0.05
C GLN A 337 5.55 8.35 -0.77
N LEU A 338 5.66 7.92 -2.03
CA LEU A 338 6.63 8.52 -2.94
C LEU A 338 6.17 9.94 -3.32
N ILE A 339 6.96 10.94 -2.94
CA ILE A 339 6.79 12.34 -3.31
C ILE A 339 8.01 12.75 -4.14
N LYS A 340 7.80 12.91 -5.46
CA LYS A 340 8.86 13.14 -6.45
C LYS A 340 9.89 11.99 -6.43
N SER A 341 11.03 12.18 -5.76
CA SER A 341 12.13 11.22 -5.66
C SER A 341 12.41 10.74 -4.23
N THR A 342 11.64 11.22 -3.25
CA THR A 342 11.81 10.93 -1.83
C THR A 342 10.59 10.19 -1.30
N VAL A 343 10.80 9.22 -0.43
CA VAL A 343 9.73 8.53 0.28
C VAL A 343 9.42 9.30 1.56
N ALA A 344 8.22 9.88 1.65
CA ALA A 344 7.73 10.44 2.90
C ALA A 344 7.18 9.28 3.76
N ILE A 345 7.82 9.04 4.89
CA ILE A 345 7.40 8.01 5.86
C ILE A 345 6.17 8.53 6.60
N ARG A 346 5.15 7.68 6.75
CA ARG A 346 3.87 8.04 7.34
C ARG A 346 3.63 7.37 8.68
#